data_AF-A0A8C6W513-F1
#
_entry.id   AF-A0A8C6W513-F1
#
_cell.length_a   1.000
_cell.length_b   1.000
_cell.length_c   1.000
_cell.angle_alpha   90.00
_cell.angle_beta   90.00
_cell.angle_gamma   90.00
#
_symmetry.space_group_name_H-M   'P 1'
#
loop_
_entity.id
_entity.type
_entity.pdbx_description
1 polymer ?
#
loop_
_entity_poly.entity_id
_entity_poly.type
_entity_poly.pdbx_seq_one_letter_code
_entity_poly.pdbx_strand_id
1 'polypeptide(L)'
;MVHAFLIHTLRAPNLEDASLCRVLYSCVFGTEKSADDPRPHGAERDRLLQKEQILTVARQVESLCQLQQQACGRPPTDLQPQSSDEPVPLHEAPHGAFYLAAGDPFQEPKIVVWLGVLPLGFALVLDIHENLLLAESTLRLLARLLLDHLRLLAPSTNLLLRADRIEGILARFLPHGQLLFLNDQFVQDLEKEFSAAWPR
;
A
#
# COMPACT_ATOMS: atom_id res chain seq x y z
N MET A 1 13.00 -9.54 1.19
CA MET A 1 11.75 -9.77 0.45
C MET A 1 10.73 -8.72 0.86
N VAL A 2 9.66 -8.51 0.08
CA VAL A 2 8.47 -7.79 0.54
C VAL A 2 7.74 -8.69 1.54
N HIS A 3 7.63 -8.23 2.78
CA HIS A 3 6.85 -8.90 3.82
C HIS A 3 5.35 -8.69 3.61
N ALA A 4 4.93 -7.44 3.35
CA ALA A 4 3.52 -7.10 3.16
C ALA A 4 3.32 -5.90 2.23
N PHE A 5 2.17 -5.89 1.55
CA PHE A 5 1.62 -4.75 0.83
C PHE A 5 0.29 -4.33 1.44
N LEU A 6 0.04 -3.03 1.59
CA LEU A 6 -1.21 -2.54 2.15
C LEU A 6 -1.70 -1.26 1.46
N ILE A 7 -3.02 -1.11 1.44
CA ILE A 7 -3.76 0.09 1.03
C ILE A 7 -4.61 0.52 2.22
N HIS A 8 -4.50 1.77 2.64
CA HIS A 8 -5.28 2.32 3.75
C HIS A 8 -5.83 3.71 3.42
N THR A 9 -6.76 4.18 4.24
CA THR A 9 -7.25 5.55 4.17
C THR A 9 -6.26 6.51 4.81
N LEU A 10 -6.13 7.70 4.22
CA LEU A 10 -5.50 8.87 4.83
C LEU A 10 -6.59 9.84 5.25
N ARG A 11 -6.52 10.34 6.49
CA ARG A 11 -7.45 11.37 6.96
C ARG A 11 -7.32 12.66 6.14
N ALA A 12 -8.47 13.19 5.73
CA ALA A 12 -8.55 14.54 5.18
C ALA A 12 -8.45 15.57 6.32
N PRO A 13 -7.61 16.62 6.22
CA PRO A 13 -7.39 17.59 7.29
C PRO A 13 -8.63 18.37 7.75
N ASN A 14 -9.68 18.42 6.92
CA ASN A 14 -10.85 19.30 7.10
C ASN A 14 -12.15 18.57 7.48
N LEU A 15 -12.14 17.25 7.67
CA LEU A 15 -13.30 16.53 8.20
C LEU A 15 -13.11 16.34 9.70
N GLU A 16 -13.91 17.04 10.50
CA GLU A 16 -13.99 16.86 11.97
C GLU A 16 -14.45 15.45 12.37
N ASP A 17 -14.96 14.68 11.40
CA ASP A 17 -15.14 13.25 11.57
C ASP A 17 -13.77 12.57 11.62
N ALA A 18 -13.42 12.13 12.84
CA ALA A 18 -12.28 11.28 13.16
C ALA A 18 -12.37 9.92 12.43
N SER A 19 -12.25 9.94 11.10
CA SER A 19 -12.05 8.75 10.30
C SER A 19 -10.74 8.13 10.80
N LEU A 20 -10.89 7.01 11.49
CA LEU A 20 -9.77 6.21 11.96
C LEU A 20 -9.03 5.68 10.73
N CYS A 21 -7.70 5.59 10.82
CA CYS A 21 -6.89 4.89 9.82
C CYS A 21 -7.49 3.51 9.55
N ARG A 22 -8.07 3.32 8.37
CA ARG A 22 -8.71 2.07 7.97
C ARG A 22 -7.85 1.40 6.91
N VAL A 23 -7.40 0.18 7.21
CA VAL A 23 -6.81 -0.71 6.21
C VAL A 23 -7.93 -1.20 5.30
N LEU A 24 -7.79 -0.93 4.00
CA LEU A 24 -8.76 -1.28 2.96
C LEU A 24 -8.38 -2.58 2.28
N TYR A 25 -7.09 -2.82 2.13
CA TYR A 25 -6.52 -4.05 1.58
C TYR A 25 -5.17 -4.33 2.24
N SER A 26 -4.88 -5.60 2.50
CA SER A 26 -3.56 -6.04 2.95
C SER A 26 -3.26 -7.43 2.39
N CYS A 27 -2.06 -7.59 1.83
CA CYS A 27 -1.53 -8.88 1.39
C CYS A 27 -0.20 -9.10 2.08
N VAL A 28 -0.04 -10.25 2.74
CA VAL A 28 1.18 -10.61 3.46
C VAL A 28 1.81 -11.80 2.78
N PHE A 29 3.08 -11.64 2.39
CA PHE A 29 3.86 -12.65 1.68
C PHE A 29 4.80 -13.41 2.63
N GLY A 30 5.30 -12.74 3.67
CA GLY A 30 6.16 -13.34 4.67
C GLY A 30 5.38 -13.90 5.86
N THR A 31 5.69 -15.12 6.28
CA THR A 31 5.24 -15.65 7.58
C THR A 31 6.35 -15.45 8.61
N GLU A 32 6.12 -14.65 9.65
CA GLU A 32 6.99 -14.72 10.83
C GLU A 32 6.74 -16.09 11.48
N LYS A 33 7.79 -16.92 11.58
CA LYS A 33 7.68 -18.28 12.14
C LYS A 33 7.26 -18.20 13.61
N SER A 34 5.96 -18.31 13.88
CA SER A 34 5.46 -18.88 15.13
C SER A 34 5.77 -20.37 15.09
N ALA A 35 6.98 -20.73 15.46
CA ALA A 35 7.54 -22.05 15.16
C ALA A 35 6.96 -23.20 16.00
N ASP A 36 5.97 -23.02 16.88
CA ASP A 36 5.76 -24.06 17.92
C ASP A 36 4.38 -24.22 18.55
N ASP A 37 3.27 -23.78 17.93
CA ASP A 37 1.95 -24.09 18.51
C ASP A 37 0.91 -24.62 17.49
N PRO A 38 0.71 -25.95 17.40
CA PRO A 38 -0.28 -26.58 16.51
C PRO A 38 -1.73 -26.42 17.02
N ARG A 39 -1.97 -25.62 18.06
CA ARG A 39 -3.32 -25.41 18.60
C ARG A 39 -4.13 -24.45 17.71
N PRO A 40 -5.44 -24.69 17.51
CA PRO A 40 -6.31 -23.84 16.69
C PRO A 40 -6.39 -22.38 17.19
N HIS A 41 -6.11 -22.15 18.47
CA HIS A 41 -6.00 -20.80 19.06
C HIS A 41 -4.71 -20.06 18.66
N GLY A 42 -3.67 -20.76 18.19
CA GLY A 42 -2.45 -20.15 17.65
C GLY A 42 -2.74 -19.40 16.35
N ALA A 43 -3.45 -20.03 15.41
CA ALA A 43 -3.77 -19.42 14.12
C ALA A 43 -4.65 -18.16 14.24
N GLU A 44 -5.60 -18.12 15.18
CA GLU A 44 -6.41 -16.92 15.43
C GLU A 44 -5.56 -15.80 16.06
N ARG A 45 -4.69 -16.13 17.02
CA ARG A 45 -3.76 -15.16 17.62
C ARG A 45 -2.78 -14.61 16.59
N ASP A 46 -2.22 -15.47 15.73
CA ASP A 46 -1.32 -15.07 14.66
C ASP A 46 -2.00 -14.13 13.67
N ARG A 47 -3.26 -14.40 13.31
CA ARG A 47 -4.08 -13.49 12.48
C ARG A 47 -4.35 -12.15 13.15
N LEU A 48 -4.63 -12.15 14.46
CA LEU A 48 -4.84 -10.91 15.21
C LEU A 48 -3.55 -10.08 15.31
N LEU A 49 -2.43 -10.73 15.60
CA LEU A 49 -1.10 -10.10 15.63
C LEU A 49 -0.75 -9.50 14.28
N GLN A 50 -0.94 -10.26 13.20
CA GLN A 50 -0.72 -9.78 11.83
C GLN A 50 -1.58 -8.56 11.53
N LYS A 51 -2.87 -8.59 11.90
CA LYS A 51 -3.78 -7.45 11.71
C LYS A 51 -3.31 -6.22 12.49
N GLU A 52 -2.82 -6.40 13.71
CA GLU A 52 -2.25 -5.33 14.53
C GLU A 52 -0.97 -4.75 13.92
N GLN A 53 -0.05 -5.61 13.46
CA GLN A 53 1.17 -5.21 12.76
C GLN A 53 0.86 -4.33 11.55
N ILE A 54 -0.06 -4.77 10.68
CA ILE A 54 -0.46 -4.02 9.49
C ILE A 54 -1.13 -2.68 9.87
N LEU A 55 -1.96 -2.67 10.92
CA LEU A 55 -2.61 -1.45 11.40
C LEU A 55 -1.61 -0.44 11.96
N THR A 56 -0.59 -0.90 12.70
CA THR A 56 0.49 -0.05 13.22
C THR A 56 1.27 0.61 12.09
N VAL A 57 1.63 -0.16 11.06
CA VAL A 57 2.29 0.40 9.87
C VAL A 57 1.41 1.46 9.20
N ALA A 58 0.13 1.17 8.97
CA ALA A 58 -0.80 2.10 8.33
C ALA A 58 -0.94 3.43 9.11
N ARG A 59 -0.99 3.37 10.44
CA ARG A 59 -1.04 4.56 11.32
C ARG A 59 0.23 5.40 11.26
N GLN A 60 1.39 4.75 11.21
CA GLN A 60 2.68 5.44 11.08
C GLN A 60 2.79 6.13 9.72
N VAL A 61 2.42 5.45 8.64
CA VAL A 61 2.37 6.03 7.28
C VAL A 61 1.42 7.22 7.25
N GLU A 62 0.23 7.09 7.83
CA GLU A 62 -0.73 8.20 7.93
C GLU A 62 -0.13 9.41 8.66
N SER A 63 0.53 9.18 9.80
CA SER A 63 1.14 10.25 10.59
C SER A 63 2.26 10.96 9.82
N LEU A 64 3.07 10.23 9.06
CA LEU A 64 4.13 10.79 8.22
C LEU A 64 3.56 11.56 7.02
N CYS A 65 2.50 11.05 6.38
CA CYS A 65 1.78 11.77 5.33
C CYS A 65 1.28 13.13 5.85
N GLN A 66 0.63 13.14 7.02
CA GLN A 66 0.11 14.37 7.65
C GLN A 66 1.23 15.34 8.00
N LEU A 67 2.31 14.84 8.60
CA LEU A 67 3.48 15.65 8.94
C LEU A 67 4.09 16.30 7.69
N GLN A 68 4.27 15.54 6.62
CA GLN A 68 4.82 16.06 5.37
C GLN A 68 3.90 17.09 4.73
N GLN A 69 2.58 16.87 4.74
CA GLN A 69 1.61 17.84 4.22
C GLN A 69 1.65 19.16 4.99
N GLN A 70 1.69 19.09 6.33
CA GLN A 70 1.83 20.26 7.21
C GLN A 70 3.14 21.00 6.97
N ALA A 71 4.25 20.27 6.83
CA ALA A 71 5.57 20.84 6.58
C ALA A 71 5.69 21.51 5.20
N CYS A 72 5.02 20.97 4.18
CA CYS A 72 4.99 21.54 2.84
C CYS A 72 4.04 22.73 2.69
N GLY A 73 3.24 23.06 3.72
CA GLY A 73 2.32 24.19 3.71
C GLY A 73 1.22 24.12 2.64
N ARG A 74 0.98 22.94 2.04
CA ARG A 74 -0.05 22.75 1.01
C ARG A 74 -1.44 22.73 1.67
N PRO A 75 -2.37 23.61 1.27
CA PRO A 75 -3.71 23.57 1.84
C PRO A 75 -4.43 22.28 1.40
N PRO A 76 -5.30 21.72 2.26
CA PRO A 76 -6.04 20.48 1.97
C PRO A 76 -6.95 20.58 0.73
N THR A 77 -7.27 21.81 0.33
CA THR A 77 -8.21 22.14 -0.75
C THR A 77 -7.62 21.93 -2.14
N ASP A 78 -6.29 21.99 -2.31
CA ASP A 78 -5.64 21.78 -3.63
C ASP A 78 -5.64 20.30 -4.05
N LEU A 79 -6.16 19.40 -3.20
CA LEU A 79 -6.16 17.95 -3.39
C LEU A 79 -7.57 17.37 -3.48
N GLN A 80 -8.58 18.22 -3.73
CA GLN A 80 -9.87 17.73 -4.23
C GLN A 80 -9.60 16.85 -5.45
N PRO A 81 -10.13 15.62 -5.51
CA PRO A 81 -10.08 14.86 -6.75
C PRO A 81 -10.79 15.71 -7.79
N GLN A 82 -10.01 16.36 -8.66
CA GLN A 82 -10.59 17.07 -9.77
C GLN A 82 -11.41 16.01 -10.52
N SER A 83 -12.67 16.32 -10.77
CA SER A 83 -13.59 15.46 -11.51
C SER A 83 -13.16 15.24 -12.97
N SER A 84 -11.91 15.55 -13.33
CA SER A 84 -11.31 15.25 -14.61
C SER A 84 -10.83 13.81 -14.62
N ASP A 85 -11.10 13.12 -15.73
CA ASP A 85 -10.59 11.80 -16.11
C ASP A 85 -9.05 11.84 -16.38
N GLU A 86 -8.34 12.78 -15.74
CA GLU A 86 -6.89 12.97 -15.88
C GLU A 86 -6.13 12.05 -14.91
N PRO A 87 -5.02 11.45 -15.36
CA PRO A 87 -4.22 10.57 -14.52
C PRO A 87 -3.67 11.36 -13.33
N VAL A 88 -3.87 10.84 -12.11
CA VAL A 88 -3.40 11.48 -10.88
C VAL A 88 -1.86 11.61 -10.94
N PRO A 89 -1.30 12.82 -10.80
CA PRO A 89 0.14 13.04 -10.85
C PRO A 89 0.84 12.42 -9.63
N LEU A 90 1.25 11.15 -9.75
CA LEU A 90 1.97 10.43 -8.70
C LEU A 90 3.35 11.02 -8.38
N HIS A 91 3.92 11.86 -9.26
CA HIS A 91 5.22 12.48 -9.04
C HIS A 91 5.22 13.54 -7.93
N GLU A 92 4.05 14.13 -7.65
CA GLU A 92 3.86 15.16 -6.62
C GLU A 92 3.31 14.60 -5.30
N ALA A 93 3.05 13.30 -5.24
CA ALA A 93 2.50 12.63 -4.08
C ALA A 93 3.54 12.53 -2.94
N PRO A 94 3.13 12.76 -1.67
CA PRO A 94 3.99 12.51 -0.52
C PRO A 94 4.45 11.06 -0.50
N HIS A 95 5.73 10.85 -0.27
CA HIS A 95 6.36 9.54 -0.25
C HIS A 95 7.54 9.55 0.70
N GLY A 96 7.96 8.37 1.13
CA GLY A 96 9.15 8.24 1.95
C GLY A 96 9.41 6.80 2.35
N ALA A 97 10.41 6.63 3.19
CA ALA A 97 10.72 5.36 3.83
C ALA A 97 11.07 5.58 5.30
N PHE A 98 10.76 4.60 6.15
CA PHE A 98 11.16 4.59 7.55
C PHE A 98 11.51 3.18 8.00
N TYR A 99 12.31 3.11 9.07
CA TYR A 99 12.79 1.87 9.66
C TYR A 99 11.89 1.44 10.82
N LEU A 100 11.59 0.15 10.88
CA LEU A 100 10.93 -0.53 12.00
C LEU A 100 11.95 -1.37 12.74
N ALA A 101 12.10 -1.10 14.04
CA ALA A 101 12.98 -1.87 14.90
C ALA A 101 12.43 -3.29 15.12
N ALA A 102 13.34 -4.23 15.38
CA ALA A 102 12.96 -5.55 15.85
C ALA A 102 12.13 -5.45 17.14
N GLY A 103 11.02 -6.18 17.20
CA GLY A 103 10.08 -6.22 18.32
C GLY A 103 8.94 -5.20 18.25
N ASP A 104 8.93 -4.26 17.28
CA ASP A 104 7.84 -3.29 17.12
C ASP A 104 7.63 -2.88 15.64
N PRO A 105 6.60 -3.40 14.94
CA PRO A 105 5.65 -4.44 15.35
C PRO A 105 6.08 -5.85 14.90
N PHE A 106 7.16 -5.98 14.12
CA PHE A 106 7.68 -7.26 13.60
C PHE A 106 8.83 -7.79 14.46
N GLN A 107 9.02 -9.11 14.54
CA GLN A 107 10.13 -9.70 15.27
C GLN A 107 11.48 -9.31 14.66
N GLU A 108 11.54 -9.34 13.33
CA GLU A 108 12.72 -8.89 12.59
C GLU A 108 12.61 -7.41 12.23
N PRO A 109 13.74 -6.71 12.09
CA PRO A 109 13.72 -5.34 11.62
C PRO A 109 13.21 -5.27 10.18
N LYS A 110 12.39 -4.27 9.88
CA LYS A 110 11.81 -4.04 8.54
C LYS A 110 12.02 -2.61 8.08
N ILE A 111 11.93 -2.39 6.78
CA ILE A 111 11.87 -1.05 6.19
C ILE A 111 10.51 -0.89 5.53
N VAL A 112 9.83 0.22 5.80
CA VAL A 112 8.56 0.54 5.15
C VAL A 112 8.80 1.63 4.11
N VAL A 113 8.44 1.36 2.87
CA VAL A 113 8.36 2.36 1.79
C VAL A 113 6.89 2.70 1.57
N TRP A 114 6.56 3.98 1.50
CA TRP A 114 5.18 4.43 1.44
C TRP A 114 4.96 5.57 0.45
N LEU A 115 3.72 5.68 -0.02
CA LEU A 115 3.24 6.67 -0.98
C LEU A 115 1.81 7.07 -0.61
N GLY A 116 1.56 8.37 -0.40
CA GLY A 116 0.24 8.92 -0.12
C GLY A 116 -0.38 9.56 -1.36
N VAL A 117 -1.46 8.96 -1.87
CA VAL A 117 -2.23 9.47 -3.02
C VAL A 117 -3.66 9.68 -2.56
N LEU A 118 -3.97 10.89 -2.09
CA LEU A 118 -5.19 11.18 -1.33
C LEU A 118 -6.49 10.73 -2.04
N PRO A 119 -7.43 10.10 -1.31
CA PRO A 119 -7.43 9.86 0.14
C PRO A 119 -6.77 8.52 0.55
N LEU A 120 -5.90 7.94 -0.27
CA LEU A 120 -5.31 6.62 -0.06
C LEU A 120 -3.83 6.68 0.30
N GLY A 121 -3.40 5.78 1.17
CA GLY A 121 -2.00 5.49 1.46
C GLY A 121 -1.66 4.09 0.97
N PHE A 122 -0.52 3.97 0.31
CA PHE A 122 0.06 2.71 -0.15
C PHE A 122 1.37 2.48 0.60
N ALA A 123 1.62 1.24 1.04
CA ALA A 123 2.89 0.89 1.66
C ALA A 123 3.36 -0.53 1.33
N LEU A 124 4.68 -0.67 1.26
CA LEU A 124 5.41 -1.94 1.22
C LEU A 124 6.23 -2.07 2.49
N VAL A 125 6.06 -3.18 3.19
CA VAL A 125 6.93 -3.62 4.28
C VAL A 125 7.98 -4.54 3.69
N LEU A 126 9.25 -4.24 3.90
CA LEU A 126 10.40 -4.89 3.27
C LEU A 126 11.35 -5.42 4.34
N ASP A 127 12.10 -6.46 4.00
CA ASP A 127 13.30 -6.82 4.77
C ASP A 127 14.40 -5.77 4.56
N ILE A 128 15.28 -5.61 5.56
CA ILE A 128 16.33 -4.57 5.60
C ILE A 128 17.34 -4.61 4.44
N HIS A 129 17.42 -5.71 3.70
CA HIS A 129 18.38 -5.92 2.62
C HIS A 129 17.78 -5.69 1.23
N GLU A 130 16.50 -5.33 1.14
CA GLU A 130 15.84 -5.06 -0.13
C GLU A 130 16.28 -3.72 -0.74
N ASN A 131 16.24 -3.65 -2.07
CA ASN A 131 16.57 -2.44 -2.79
C ASN A 131 15.43 -1.41 -2.66
N LEU A 132 15.68 -0.34 -1.89
CA LEU A 132 14.68 0.71 -1.63
C LEU A 132 14.25 1.46 -2.88
N LEU A 133 15.17 1.74 -3.81
CA LEU A 133 14.85 2.42 -5.07
C LEU A 133 13.92 1.57 -5.94
N LEU A 134 14.18 0.26 -5.98
CA LEU A 134 13.34 -0.69 -6.69
C LEU A 134 11.97 -0.82 -6.02
N ALA A 135 11.93 -0.85 -4.69
CA ALA A 135 10.68 -0.93 -3.94
C ALA A 135 9.81 0.32 -4.15
N GLU A 136 10.42 1.51 -4.14
CA GLU A 136 9.70 2.77 -4.39
C GLU A 136 9.14 2.83 -5.80
N SER A 137 9.95 2.50 -6.81
CA SER A 137 9.50 2.49 -8.21
C SER A 137 8.39 1.47 -8.44
N THR A 138 8.49 0.29 -7.81
CA THR A 138 7.45 -0.74 -7.83
C THR A 138 6.18 -0.27 -7.13
N LEU A 139 6.28 0.37 -5.97
CA LEU A 139 5.12 0.91 -5.23
C LEU A 139 4.40 1.99 -6.05
N ARG A 140 5.15 2.88 -6.70
CA ARG A 140 4.60 3.93 -7.57
C ARG A 140 3.88 3.32 -8.77
N LEU A 141 4.47 2.31 -9.40
CA LEU A 141 3.86 1.58 -10.50
C LEU A 141 2.56 0.89 -10.05
N LEU A 142 2.60 0.16 -8.93
CA LEU A 142 1.42 -0.49 -8.36
C LEU A 142 0.31 0.52 -8.07
N ALA A 143 0.64 1.63 -7.40
CA ALA A 143 -0.33 2.68 -7.12
C ALA A 143 -0.98 3.21 -8.41
N ARG A 144 -0.20 3.49 -9.46
CA ARG A 144 -0.73 3.90 -10.78
C ARG A 144 -1.74 2.91 -11.32
N LEU A 145 -1.33 1.65 -11.42
CA LEU A 145 -2.17 0.60 -12.00
C LEU A 145 -3.46 0.39 -11.21
N LEU A 146 -3.35 0.42 -9.88
CA LEU A 146 -4.50 0.26 -9.00
C LEU A 146 -5.46 1.46 -9.13
N LEU A 147 -4.96 2.69 -9.17
CA LEU A 147 -5.79 3.88 -9.33
C LEU A 147 -6.46 3.90 -10.71
N ASP A 148 -5.71 3.63 -11.78
CA ASP A 148 -6.18 3.72 -13.16
C ASP A 148 -7.16 2.59 -13.52
N HIS A 149 -6.79 1.33 -13.23
CA HIS A 149 -7.62 0.18 -13.60
C HIS A 149 -8.72 -0.09 -12.58
N LEU A 150 -8.47 0.15 -11.30
CA LEU A 150 -9.44 -0.13 -10.24
C LEU A 150 -10.18 1.12 -9.76
N ARG A 151 -10.02 2.29 -10.39
CA ARG A 151 -10.78 3.53 -10.09
C ARG A 151 -10.94 3.76 -8.59
N LEU A 152 -9.89 3.52 -7.81
CA LEU A 152 -9.99 3.48 -6.34
C LEU A 152 -10.42 4.82 -5.72
N LEU A 153 -10.39 5.89 -6.52
CA LEU A 153 -10.83 7.24 -6.14
C LEU A 153 -12.28 7.55 -6.55
N ALA A 154 -12.96 6.68 -7.30
CA ALA A 154 -14.32 6.94 -7.73
C ALA A 154 -15.32 6.81 -6.55
N PRO A 155 -16.35 7.67 -6.45
CA PRO A 155 -17.28 7.70 -5.30
C PRO A 155 -18.05 6.41 -5.00
N SER A 156 -18.09 5.47 -5.94
CA SER A 156 -18.83 4.20 -5.87
C SER A 156 -17.94 2.96 -5.74
N THR A 157 -16.62 3.10 -5.60
CA THR A 157 -15.73 1.94 -5.56
C THR A 157 -15.73 1.22 -4.21
N ASN A 158 -16.42 0.08 -4.19
CA ASN A 158 -16.25 -0.93 -3.16
C ASN A 158 -14.92 -1.65 -3.37
N LEU A 159 -13.87 -1.21 -2.67
CA LEU A 159 -12.55 -1.87 -2.65
C LEU A 159 -12.61 -3.37 -2.35
N LEU A 160 -13.58 -3.78 -1.51
CA LEU A 160 -13.84 -5.18 -1.21
C LEU A 160 -14.20 -6.02 -2.45
N LEU A 161 -14.91 -5.45 -3.42
CA LEU A 161 -15.28 -6.14 -4.67
C LEU A 161 -14.12 -6.21 -5.68
N ARG A 162 -12.98 -5.57 -5.37
CA ARG A 162 -11.80 -5.51 -6.25
C ARG A 162 -10.60 -6.23 -5.65
N ALA A 163 -10.72 -6.82 -4.46
CA ALA A 163 -9.63 -7.52 -3.78
C ALA A 163 -8.97 -8.58 -4.69
N ASP A 164 -9.77 -9.41 -5.38
CA ASP A 164 -9.26 -10.43 -6.31
C ASP A 164 -8.45 -9.82 -7.46
N ARG A 165 -8.83 -8.63 -7.93
CA ARG A 165 -8.10 -7.92 -9.00
C ARG A 165 -6.80 -7.31 -8.48
N ILE A 166 -6.83 -6.75 -7.27
CA ILE A 166 -5.63 -6.25 -6.57
C ILE A 166 -4.65 -7.41 -6.39
N GLU A 167 -5.13 -8.56 -5.94
CA GLU A 167 -4.33 -9.77 -5.77
C GLU A 167 -3.74 -10.26 -7.10
N GLY A 168 -4.54 -10.24 -8.18
CA GLY A 168 -4.07 -10.58 -9.53
C GLY A 168 -2.94 -9.67 -10.03
N ILE A 169 -3.02 -8.36 -9.77
CA ILE A 169 -1.93 -7.40 -10.05
C ILE A 169 -0.70 -7.76 -9.22
N LEU A 170 -0.87 -7.87 -7.90
CA LEU A 170 0.23 -8.13 -6.97
C LEU A 170 0.94 -9.45 -7.28
N ALA A 171 0.23 -10.51 -7.67
CA ALA A 171 0.82 -11.79 -8.00
C ALA A 171 1.77 -11.71 -9.23
N ARG A 172 1.57 -10.74 -10.13
CA ARG A 172 2.44 -10.51 -11.30
C ARG A 172 3.63 -9.63 -11.00
N PHE A 173 3.46 -8.62 -10.14
CA PHE A 173 4.51 -7.65 -9.82
C PHE A 173 5.36 -8.04 -8.61
N LEU A 174 4.78 -8.79 -7.67
CA LEU A 174 5.37 -9.24 -6.42
C LEU A 174 5.10 -10.74 -6.22
N PRO A 175 5.58 -11.63 -7.12
CA PRO A 175 5.37 -13.05 -6.97
C PRO A 175 6.01 -13.52 -5.66
N HIS A 176 5.18 -14.03 -4.75
CA HIS A 176 5.59 -14.44 -3.41
C HIS A 176 6.35 -13.34 -2.62
N GLY A 177 6.07 -12.06 -2.90
CA GLY A 177 6.75 -10.93 -2.26
C GLY A 177 8.15 -10.63 -2.81
N GLN A 178 8.55 -11.17 -3.95
CA GLN A 178 9.84 -10.85 -4.56
C GLN A 178 9.76 -9.54 -5.36
N LEU A 179 10.68 -8.62 -5.10
CA LEU A 179 10.83 -7.44 -5.95
C LEU A 179 11.45 -7.85 -7.29
N LEU A 180 10.73 -7.60 -8.38
CA LEU A 180 11.21 -7.87 -9.73
C LEU A 180 11.83 -6.61 -10.33
N PHE A 181 12.94 -6.78 -11.05
CA PHE A 181 13.41 -5.74 -11.96
C PHE A 181 12.55 -5.76 -13.23
N LEU A 182 11.59 -4.85 -13.28
CA LEU A 182 10.63 -4.74 -14.37
C LEU A 182 11.21 -3.80 -15.43
N ASN A 183 11.29 -4.27 -16.68
CA ASN A 183 11.61 -3.40 -17.80
C ASN A 183 10.33 -2.73 -18.34
N ASP A 184 10.47 -1.60 -19.02
CA ASP A 184 9.33 -0.85 -19.55
C ASP A 184 8.44 -1.69 -20.48
N GLN A 185 9.06 -2.57 -21.27
CA GLN A 185 8.35 -3.46 -22.18
C GLN A 185 7.41 -4.43 -21.43
N PHE A 186 7.90 -5.07 -20.37
CA PHE A 186 7.12 -5.99 -19.56
C PHE A 186 5.97 -5.28 -18.84
N VAL A 187 6.22 -4.07 -18.34
CA VAL A 187 5.17 -3.24 -17.73
C VAL A 187 4.08 -2.92 -18.75
N GLN A 188 4.44 -2.51 -19.96
CA GLN A 188 3.48 -2.21 -21.03
C GLN A 188 2.68 -3.44 -21.46
N ASP A 189 3.30 -4.61 -21.53
CA ASP A 189 2.61 -5.83 -21.93
C ASP A 189 1.64 -6.29 -20.83
N LEU A 190 2.02 -6.18 -19.56
CA LEU A 190 1.09 -6.40 -18.44
C LEU A 190 -0.07 -5.39 -18.43
N GLU A 191 0.21 -4.11 -18.68
CA GLU A 191 -0.83 -3.06 -18.79
C GLU A 191 -1.84 -3.37 -19.89
N LYS A 192 -1.38 -3.87 -21.05
CA LYS A 192 -2.27 -4.33 -22.14
C LYS A 192 -3.09 -5.54 -21.70
N GLU A 193 -2.48 -6.53 -21.05
CA GLU A 193 -3.17 -7.71 -20.54
C GLU A 193 -4.28 -7.32 -19.56
N PHE A 194 -4.01 -6.42 -18.62
CA PHE A 194 -4.98 -5.93 -17.66
C PHE A 194 -6.09 -5.09 -18.28
N SER A 195 -5.75 -4.25 -19.27
CA SER A 195 -6.73 -3.48 -20.03
C SER A 195 -7.69 -4.39 -20.82
N ALA A 196 -7.18 -5.52 -21.34
CA ALA A 196 -7.99 -6.51 -22.03
C ALA A 196 -8.83 -7.37 -21.08
N ALA A 197 -8.27 -7.75 -19.92
CA ALA A 197 -8.95 -8.59 -18.94
C ALA A 197 -10.01 -7.83 -18.14
N TRP A 198 -9.81 -6.54 -17.90
CA TRP A 198 -10.69 -5.70 -17.07
C TRP A 198 -11.11 -4.44 -17.84
N PRO A 199 -12.05 -4.58 -18.81
CA PRO A 199 -12.57 -3.44 -19.55
C PRO A 199 -13.20 -2.41 -18.59
N ARG A 200 -12.94 -1.13 -18.87
CA ARG A 200 -13.30 0.04 -18.06
C ARG A 200 -14.81 0.24 -17.90
#